data_AF-W0SLZ4-F1
#
_entry.id   AF-W0SLZ4-F1
#
_cell.length_a   1.000
_cell.length_b   1.000
_cell.length_c   1.000
_cell.angle_alpha   90.00
_cell.angle_beta   90.00
_cell.angle_gamma   90.00
#
_symmetry.space_group_name_H-M   'P 1'
#
loop_
_entity.id
_entity.type
_entity.pdbx_description
1 polymer ?
#
loop_
_entity_poly.entity_id
_entity_poly.type
_entity_poly.pdbx_seq_one_letter_code
_entity_poly.pdbx_strand_id
1 'polypeptide(L)'
;TKYVVGEPKPEELTDEELLGSNSAKVNDPVRMYLKEIGVVPLLTSEEEKELAVAVAAGDLQAKQRLAEANLRLVVSIAKRYVGRGMQFLDLIQEGNMGLMKAVDKFDYSKGFKFSTYATWWIRQAITRAIADQARTIR
;
A
#
# COMPACT_ATOMS: atom_id res chain seq x y z
N THR A 1 -11.29 26.96 -24.89
CA THR A 1 -10.72 27.31 -23.57
C THR A 1 -11.25 26.33 -22.53
N LYS A 2 -10.53 25.24 -22.25
CA LYS A 2 -10.90 24.29 -21.17
C LYS A 2 -9.80 24.36 -20.13
N TYR A 3 -10.11 24.98 -19.01
CA TYR A 3 -9.26 24.99 -17.82
C TYR A 3 -9.11 23.55 -17.34
N VAL A 4 -7.92 22.98 -17.51
CA VAL A 4 -7.49 21.81 -16.74
C VAL A 4 -7.16 22.38 -15.37
N VAL A 5 -8.11 22.33 -14.45
CA VAL A 5 -7.83 22.56 -13.04
C VAL A 5 -6.92 21.40 -12.63
N GLY A 6 -5.61 21.65 -12.61
CA GLY A 6 -4.66 20.70 -12.05
C GLY A 6 -5.07 20.46 -10.61
N GLU A 7 -5.38 19.20 -10.28
CA GLU A 7 -5.55 18.82 -8.88
C GLU A 7 -4.32 19.33 -8.11
N PRO A 8 -4.49 20.00 -6.96
CA PRO A 8 -3.34 20.39 -6.16
C PRO A 8 -2.53 19.13 -5.89
N LYS A 9 -1.27 19.11 -6.36
CA LYS A 9 -0.34 18.05 -5.98
C LYS A 9 -0.35 18.02 -4.45
N PRO A 10 -0.70 16.89 -3.81
CA PRO A 10 -0.56 16.81 -2.37
C PRO A 10 0.90 17.15 -2.07
N GLU A 11 1.12 18.12 -1.18
CA GLU A 11 2.45 18.42 -0.66
C GLU A 11 3.09 17.09 -0.26
N GLU A 12 4.18 16.71 -0.92
CA GLU A 12 4.86 15.46 -0.63
C GLU A 12 5.51 15.62 0.74
N LEU A 13 4.83 15.15 1.79
CA LEU A 13 5.43 15.06 3.12
C LEU A 13 6.73 14.26 3.00
N THR A 14 7.81 14.84 3.50
CA THR A 14 9.10 14.17 3.59
C THR A 14 9.01 12.98 4.55
N ASP A 15 9.88 11.99 4.36
CA ASP A 15 9.94 10.84 5.27
C ASP A 15 10.14 11.27 6.73
N GLU A 16 10.82 12.39 6.98
CA GLU A 16 11.00 12.95 8.32
C GLU A 16 9.71 13.55 8.91
N GLU A 17 8.88 14.19 8.10
CA GLU A 17 7.58 14.73 8.53
C GLU A 17 6.55 13.63 8.78
N LEU A 18 6.58 12.57 7.97
CA LEU A 18 5.81 11.33 8.19
C LEU A 18 6.20 10.60 9.47
N LEU A 19 7.48 10.69 9.85
CA LEU A 19 8.05 10.07 11.05
C LEU A 19 7.95 10.96 12.31
N GLY A 20 7.40 12.18 12.19
CA GLY A 20 7.18 13.12 13.30
C GLY A 20 8.46 13.51 14.05
N SER A 21 9.02 14.69 13.78
CA SER A 21 10.15 15.21 14.56
C SER A 21 9.68 15.75 15.93
N ASN A 22 9.85 14.95 16.99
CA ASN A 22 10.36 15.39 18.30
C ASN A 22 10.66 14.21 19.27
N SER A 23 11.96 14.03 19.56
CA SER A 23 12.52 13.61 20.86
C SER A 23 11.89 12.44 21.65
N ALA A 24 11.62 11.29 20.99
CA ALA A 24 11.53 9.98 21.67
C ALA A 24 12.15 8.86 20.82
N LYS A 25 13.48 8.92 20.62
CA LYS A 25 14.22 7.89 19.89
C LYS A 25 14.12 6.55 20.64
N VAL A 26 13.27 5.64 20.14
CA VAL A 26 13.41 4.16 20.06
C VAL A 26 12.05 3.46 19.75
N ASN A 27 10.89 4.08 20.00
CA ASN A 27 9.56 3.40 19.93
C ASN A 27 8.52 4.03 18.98
N ASP A 28 8.91 4.58 17.82
CA ASP A 28 7.92 5.00 16.82
C ASP A 28 7.37 3.78 16.04
N PRO A 29 6.06 3.47 16.14
CA PRO A 29 5.47 2.33 15.44
C PRO A 29 5.57 2.42 13.92
N VAL A 30 5.53 3.64 13.34
CA VAL A 30 5.70 3.85 11.91
C VAL A 30 7.11 3.44 11.49
N ARG A 31 8.12 3.95 12.20
CA ARG A 31 9.51 3.60 11.95
C ARG A 31 9.79 2.11 12.08
N MET A 32 9.21 1.46 13.10
CA MET A 32 9.35 0.00 13.28
C MET A 32 8.78 -0.76 12.09
N TYR A 33 7.57 -0.40 11.66
CA TYR A 33 6.92 -1.01 10.50
C TYR A 33 7.72 -0.80 9.20
N LEU A 34 8.18 0.44 8.92
CA LEU A 34 8.97 0.73 7.72
C LEU A 34 10.30 -0.04 7.70
N LYS A 35 10.93 -0.21 8.87
CA LYS A 35 12.14 -1.03 8.99
C LYS A 35 11.86 -2.50 8.70
N GLU A 36 10.77 -3.04 9.24
CA GLU A 36 10.37 -4.44 9.06
C GLU A 36 10.11 -4.76 7.59
N ILE A 37 9.28 -3.97 6.90
CA ILE A 37 8.99 -4.23 5.47
C ILE A 37 10.20 -3.92 4.56
N GLY A 38 11.16 -3.14 5.05
CA GLY A 38 12.36 -2.75 4.31
C GLY A 38 13.37 -3.86 4.14
N VAL A 39 13.32 -4.91 4.97
CA VAL A 39 14.23 -6.07 4.88
C VAL A 39 13.78 -7.10 3.85
N VAL A 40 12.52 -7.05 3.43
CA VAL A 40 11.96 -8.00 2.45
C VAL A 40 12.49 -7.66 1.05
N PRO A 41 13.14 -8.61 0.36
CA PRO A 41 13.67 -8.38 -0.99
C PRO A 41 12.54 -8.16 -2.00
N LEU A 42 12.82 -7.36 -3.02
CA LEU A 42 11.90 -7.16 -4.14
C LEU A 42 11.91 -8.41 -5.04
N LEU A 43 10.74 -8.75 -5.57
CA LEU A 43 10.59 -9.85 -6.51
C LEU A 43 11.04 -9.43 -7.91
N THR A 44 11.70 -10.35 -8.60
CA THR A 44 11.86 -10.30 -10.05
C THR A 44 10.53 -10.63 -10.74
N SER A 45 10.43 -10.31 -12.04
CA SER A 45 9.22 -10.63 -12.82
C SER A 45 8.96 -12.13 -12.93
N GLU A 46 10.01 -12.97 -12.91
CA GLU A 46 9.82 -14.43 -12.92
C GLU A 46 9.33 -14.94 -11.57
N GLU A 47 9.93 -14.50 -10.47
CA GLU A 47 9.47 -14.85 -9.11
C GLU A 47 8.02 -14.41 -8.86
N GLU A 48 7.63 -13.21 -9.34
CA GLU A 48 6.24 -12.72 -9.25
C GLU A 48 5.28 -13.69 -9.95
N LYS A 49 5.66 -14.20 -11.13
CA LYS A 49 4.86 -15.14 -11.90
C LYS A 49 4.79 -16.51 -11.23
N GLU A 50 5.92 -17.04 -10.75
CA GLU A 50 5.98 -18.30 -10.02
C GLU A 50 5.09 -18.26 -8.77
N LEU A 51 5.18 -17.19 -7.98
CA LEU A 51 4.35 -17.00 -6.81
C LEU A 51 2.87 -16.87 -7.19
N ALA A 52 2.53 -16.13 -8.25
CA ALA A 52 1.15 -16.00 -8.70
C ALA A 52 0.53 -17.33 -9.14
N VAL A 53 1.31 -18.21 -9.79
CA VAL A 53 0.89 -19.58 -10.15
C VAL A 53 0.62 -20.39 -8.87
N ALA A 54 1.53 -20.35 -7.90
CA ALA A 54 1.38 -21.08 -6.65
C ALA A 54 0.18 -20.56 -5.82
N VAL A 55 -0.04 -19.24 -5.79
CA VAL A 55 -1.22 -18.63 -5.17
C VAL A 55 -2.51 -19.12 -5.81
N ALA A 56 -2.57 -19.19 -7.14
CA ALA A 56 -3.74 -19.73 -7.84
C ALA A 56 -4.00 -21.21 -7.53
N ALA A 57 -2.95 -21.97 -7.17
CA ALA A 57 -3.05 -23.34 -6.68
C ALA A 57 -3.41 -23.45 -5.19
N GLY A 58 -3.58 -22.32 -4.47
CA GLY A 58 -3.96 -22.29 -3.07
C GLY A 58 -2.79 -22.27 -2.08
N ASP A 59 -1.56 -22.01 -2.53
CA ASP A 59 -0.39 -21.92 -1.66
C ASP A 59 -0.43 -20.65 -0.79
N LEU A 60 -0.65 -20.85 0.51
CA LEU A 60 -0.71 -19.77 1.50
C LEU A 60 0.65 -19.11 1.76
N GLN A 61 1.75 -19.85 1.65
CA GLN A 61 3.10 -19.29 1.81
C GLN A 61 3.46 -18.42 0.60
N ALA A 62 3.11 -18.86 -0.61
CA ALA A 62 3.28 -18.04 -1.80
C ALA A 62 2.44 -16.76 -1.73
N LYS A 63 1.21 -16.85 -1.22
CA LYS A 63 0.33 -15.69 -0.99
C LYS A 63 0.96 -14.69 -0.03
N GLN A 64 1.47 -15.18 1.09
CA GLN A 64 2.15 -14.33 2.08
C GLN A 64 3.40 -13.67 1.47
N ARG A 65 4.26 -14.43 0.80
CA ARG A 65 5.49 -13.90 0.17
C ARG A 65 5.19 -12.86 -0.91
N LEU A 66 4.18 -13.09 -1.74
CA LEU A 66 3.76 -12.13 -2.77
C LEU A 66 3.23 -10.83 -2.14
N ALA A 67 2.47 -10.93 -1.04
CA ALA A 67 1.99 -9.77 -0.31
C ALA A 67 3.15 -9.00 0.36
N GLU A 68 4.01 -9.67 1.11
CA GLU A 68 5.13 -9.08 1.86
C GLU A 68 6.08 -8.29 0.96
N ALA A 69 6.44 -8.85 -0.19
CA ALA A 69 7.31 -8.18 -1.16
C ALA A 69 6.69 -6.89 -1.74
N ASN A 70 5.38 -6.72 -1.62
CA ASN A 70 4.64 -5.57 -2.14
C ASN A 70 4.15 -4.59 -1.05
N LEU A 71 4.51 -4.79 0.23
CA LEU A 71 4.14 -3.85 1.31
C LEU A 71 4.71 -2.44 1.09
N ARG A 72 5.89 -2.34 0.47
CA ARG A 72 6.50 -1.04 0.10
C ARG A 72 5.67 -0.27 -0.92
N LEU A 73 4.99 -0.96 -1.83
CA LEU A 73 4.05 -0.35 -2.78
C LEU A 73 2.88 0.29 -2.03
N VAL A 74 2.31 -0.41 -1.04
CA VAL A 74 1.22 0.11 -0.21
C VAL A 74 1.62 1.41 0.47
N VAL A 75 2.77 1.43 1.14
CA VAL A 75 3.31 2.63 1.79
C VAL A 75 3.45 3.78 0.79
N SER A 76 4.04 3.53 -0.38
CA SER A 76 4.21 4.56 -1.42
C SER A 76 2.89 5.17 -1.90
N ILE A 77 1.82 4.36 -1.92
CA ILE A 77 0.48 4.80 -2.32
C ILE A 77 -0.20 5.55 -1.17
N ALA A 78 -0.13 5.03 0.05
CA ALA A 78 -0.76 5.58 1.25
C ALA A 78 -0.22 6.97 1.60
N LYS A 79 1.07 7.24 1.38
CA LYS A 79 1.69 8.57 1.61
C LYS A 79 0.91 9.71 0.94
N ARG A 80 0.34 9.49 -0.25
CA ARG A 80 -0.44 10.51 -1.00
C ARG A 80 -1.80 10.86 -0.36
N TYR A 81 -2.23 10.09 0.64
CA TYR A 81 -3.51 10.24 1.32
C TYR A 81 -3.35 10.74 2.77
N VAL A 82 -2.13 10.97 3.23
CA VAL A 82 -1.87 11.59 4.54
C VAL A 82 -2.51 12.98 4.60
N GLY A 83 -2.97 13.36 5.80
CA GLY A 83 -3.65 14.64 6.02
C GLY A 83 -5.11 14.66 5.57
N ARG A 84 -5.67 13.54 5.08
CA ARG A 84 -7.08 13.46 4.62
C ARG A 84 -8.05 12.92 5.67
N GLY A 85 -7.77 13.17 6.96
CA GLY A 85 -8.67 12.78 8.06
C GLY A 85 -8.50 11.34 8.59
N MET A 86 -7.37 10.69 8.28
CA MET A 86 -7.01 9.35 8.78
C MET A 86 -5.50 9.30 9.07
N GLN A 87 -5.10 8.57 10.12
CA GLN A 87 -3.69 8.42 10.50
C GLN A 87 -2.92 7.59 9.47
N PHE A 88 -1.61 7.80 9.36
CA PHE A 88 -0.81 7.13 8.33
C PHE A 88 -0.78 5.61 8.46
N LEU A 89 -0.69 5.09 9.69
CA LEU A 89 -0.77 3.64 9.94
C LEU A 89 -2.11 3.07 9.50
N ASP A 90 -3.21 3.76 9.78
CA ASP A 90 -4.54 3.30 9.36
C ASP A 90 -4.67 3.27 7.84
N LEU A 91 -4.13 4.29 7.14
CA LEU A 91 -4.06 4.29 5.67
C LEU A 91 -3.25 3.09 5.13
N ILE A 92 -2.13 2.77 5.77
CA ILE A 92 -1.32 1.60 5.41
C ILE A 92 -2.11 0.32 5.63
N GLN A 93 -2.77 0.16 6.77
CA GLN A 93 -3.52 -1.05 7.10
C GLN A 93 -4.69 -1.27 6.12
N GLU A 94 -5.43 -0.22 5.79
CA GLU A 94 -6.50 -0.28 4.78
C GLU A 94 -5.93 -0.59 3.38
N GLY A 95 -4.77 0.00 3.05
CA GLY A 95 -4.03 -0.33 1.84
C GLY A 95 -3.57 -1.78 1.78
N ASN A 96 -3.10 -2.35 2.90
CA ASN A 96 -2.70 -3.75 3.03
C ASN A 96 -3.91 -4.67 2.82
N MET A 97 -5.09 -4.32 3.33
CA MET A 97 -6.32 -5.04 3.06
C MET A 97 -6.72 -5.00 1.58
N GLY A 98 -6.46 -3.87 0.89
CA GLY A 98 -6.57 -3.76 -0.55
C GLY A 98 -5.58 -4.66 -1.30
N LEU A 99 -4.31 -4.68 -0.87
CA LEU A 99 -3.27 -5.53 -1.43
C LEU A 99 -3.63 -7.01 -1.32
N MET A 100 -4.11 -7.47 -0.16
CA MET A 100 -4.50 -8.88 0.03
C MET A 100 -5.60 -9.31 -0.95
N LYS A 101 -6.58 -8.43 -1.22
CA LYS A 101 -7.61 -8.65 -2.25
C LYS A 101 -7.02 -8.70 -3.65
N ALA A 102 -5.99 -7.89 -3.93
CA ALA A 102 -5.29 -7.95 -5.20
C ALA A 102 -4.56 -9.27 -5.38
N VAL A 103 -3.86 -9.76 -4.35
CA VAL A 103 -3.18 -11.07 -4.37
C VAL A 103 -4.18 -12.19 -4.65
N ASP A 104 -5.32 -12.19 -3.96
CA ASP A 104 -6.35 -13.22 -4.12
C ASP A 104 -7.00 -13.26 -5.51
N LYS A 105 -6.99 -12.14 -6.22
CA LYS A 105 -7.70 -11.97 -7.49
C LYS A 105 -6.77 -11.74 -8.68
N PHE A 106 -5.46 -11.85 -8.48
CA PHE A 106 -4.51 -11.56 -9.53
C PHE A 106 -4.52 -12.70 -10.55
N ASP A 107 -4.55 -12.31 -11.82
CA ASP A 107 -4.53 -13.23 -12.95
C ASP A 107 -3.25 -12.99 -13.75
N TYR A 108 -2.26 -13.84 -13.49
CA TYR A 108 -0.93 -13.76 -14.12
C TYR A 108 -0.96 -14.09 -15.63
N SER A 109 -2.02 -14.75 -16.12
CA SER A 109 -2.13 -15.13 -17.53
C SER A 109 -2.34 -13.91 -18.46
N LYS A 110 -2.77 -12.77 -17.89
CA LYS A 110 -3.03 -11.54 -18.63
C LYS A 110 -1.78 -10.74 -19.02
N GLY A 111 -0.59 -11.13 -18.54
CA GLY A 111 0.68 -10.53 -18.95
C GLY A 111 0.96 -9.12 -18.42
N PHE A 112 0.17 -8.64 -17.45
CA PHE A 112 0.44 -7.37 -16.76
C PHE A 112 1.17 -7.62 -15.44
N LYS A 113 2.03 -6.67 -15.05
CA LYS A 113 2.73 -6.71 -13.74
C LYS A 113 1.71 -6.64 -12.59
N PHE A 114 1.95 -7.39 -11.53
CA PHE A 114 1.12 -7.39 -10.32
C PHE A 114 0.94 -5.99 -9.73
N SER A 115 2.03 -5.21 -9.65
CA SER A 115 2.01 -3.83 -9.13
C SER A 115 0.98 -2.92 -9.81
N THR A 116 0.76 -3.11 -11.11
CA THR A 116 -0.23 -2.33 -11.88
C THR A 116 -1.65 -2.66 -11.40
N TYR A 117 -1.94 -3.95 -11.25
CA TYR A 117 -3.23 -4.43 -10.77
C TYR A 117 -3.47 -4.08 -9.30
N ALA A 118 -2.47 -4.30 -8.44
CA ALA A 118 -2.54 -4.03 -7.01
C ALA A 118 -2.79 -2.54 -6.70
N THR A 119 -2.21 -1.64 -7.50
CA THR A 119 -2.39 -0.20 -7.32
C THR A 119 -3.86 0.22 -7.28
N TRP A 120 -4.71 -0.37 -8.12
CA TRP A 120 -6.14 -0.07 -8.13
C TRP A 120 -6.82 -0.49 -6.82
N TRP A 121 -6.58 -1.73 -6.38
CA TRP A 121 -7.16 -2.27 -5.14
C TRP A 121 -6.72 -1.51 -3.89
N ILE A 122 -5.43 -1.14 -3.82
CA ILE A 122 -4.87 -0.37 -2.70
C ILE A 122 -5.53 1.01 -2.65
N ARG A 123 -5.58 1.75 -3.77
CA ARG A 123 -6.23 3.07 -3.82
C ARG A 123 -7.71 3.00 -3.48
N GLN A 124 -8.40 1.97 -3.97
CA GLN A 124 -9.82 1.77 -3.71
C GLN A 124 -10.09 1.53 -2.22
N ALA A 125 -9.28 0.69 -1.58
CA ALA A 125 -9.43 0.39 -0.15
C ALA A 125 -9.21 1.65 0.71
N ILE A 126 -8.11 2.38 0.46
CA ILE A 126 -7.79 3.60 1.18
C ILE A 126 -8.87 4.68 1.00
N THR A 127 -9.25 4.96 -0.25
CA THR A 127 -10.27 5.98 -0.55
C THR A 127 -11.60 5.65 0.12
N ARG A 128 -11.99 4.38 0.09
CA ARG A 128 -13.21 3.91 0.75
C ARG A 128 -13.12 4.09 2.28
N ALA A 129 -12.02 3.67 2.89
CA ALA A 129 -11.84 3.77 4.34
C ALA A 129 -11.88 5.22 4.83
N ILE A 130 -11.25 6.14 4.11
CA ILE A 130 -11.35 7.58 4.39
C ILE A 130 -12.81 8.03 4.34
N ALA A 131 -13.56 7.69 3.29
CA ALA A 131 -14.95 8.09 3.16
C ALA A 131 -15.88 7.51 4.25
N ASP A 132 -15.56 6.31 4.72
CA ASP A 132 -16.31 5.56 5.74
C ASP A 132 -15.96 5.95 7.18
N GLN A 133 -14.72 6.37 7.46
CA GLN A 133 -14.21 6.59 8.83
C GLN A 133 -13.88 8.06 9.15
N ALA A 134 -13.65 8.92 8.15
CA ALA A 134 -13.30 10.33 8.40
C ALA A 134 -14.50 11.19 8.88
N ARG A 135 -15.71 10.62 8.98
CA ARG A 135 -16.88 11.30 9.54
C ARG A 135 -17.26 10.68 10.89
N THR A 136 -17.10 11.47 11.95
CA THR A 136 -17.38 11.09 13.35
C THR A 136 -18.86 10.78 13.63
N ILE A 137 -19.79 11.08 12.71
CA ILE A 137 -21.21 10.78 12.86
C ILE A 137 -21.69 10.05 11.61
N ARG A 138 -22.31 8.88 11.83
CA ARG A 138 -22.86 7.96 10.82
C ARG A 138 -24.34 7.74 11.07
#